data_AF-A0AAV4ZS92-F1
#
_entry.id   AF-A0AAV4ZS92-F1
#
_cell.length_a   1.000
_cell.length_b   1.000
_cell.length_c   1.000
_cell.angle_alpha   90.00
_cell.angle_beta   90.00
_cell.angle_gamma   90.00
#
_symmetry.space_group_name_H-M   'P 1'
#
loop_
_entity.id
_entity.type
_entity.pdbx_description
1 polymer ?
#
loop_
_entity_poly.entity_id
_entity_poly.type
_entity_poly.pdbx_seq_one_letter_code
_entity_poly.pdbx_strand_id
1 'polypeptide(L)'
;MGRLMLVALVATVAATEARAEPDYVAQASQLSCSALTRRTVDSRAWRQGGTPDGSPDAPFGVPVYAWTKDVWRAFQNRAVECNKDKQAIEGSVITALISSSYRENGALAEQAAEGRDGLRSWKLSILNGARNAIDAGGTTEELSAKLDGLRRLAAAPPSTASAKRGGVRGTNAGGTPIAQADIDEVNAALLKLEDKIRSSRLAEAEAWEKGKSDRDAKAEADRADAARRAADDARIQRFMREKAEAEATQRAEVEAKLRREERDKAEAKRAEDERLKVEREARLAAEKAEETKLANERMAKACPSLQAKNAYYDGRMKRSMELGEKLKNAPEISLNGPGPACPFLNDQISIYREMHDDLYACLGSGEPQVKQAVENMTGMVMLFTQQKQGIGCP
;
A
#
# COMPACT_ATOMS: atom_id res chain seq x y z
N MET A 1 -13.32 -27.00 -71.87
CA MET A 1 -12.24 -27.98 -72.09
C MET A 1 -11.14 -27.75 -71.06
N GLY A 2 -11.27 -28.28 -69.84
CA GLY A 2 -10.27 -28.04 -68.78
C GLY A 2 -10.53 -28.80 -67.47
N ARG A 3 -11.20 -29.95 -67.56
CA ARG A 3 -11.52 -30.83 -66.43
C ARG A 3 -11.22 -32.26 -66.88
N LEU A 4 -9.94 -32.65 -66.86
CA LEU A 4 -9.53 -34.07 -67.00
C LEU A 4 -8.03 -34.32 -66.73
N MET A 5 -7.30 -33.37 -66.14
CA MET A 5 -5.86 -33.51 -65.87
C MET A 5 -5.49 -33.31 -64.39
N LEU A 6 -6.38 -33.70 -63.47
CA LEU A 6 -6.15 -33.57 -62.02
C LEU A 6 -6.49 -34.84 -61.22
N VAL A 7 -6.45 -36.02 -61.87
CA VAL A 7 -6.65 -37.32 -61.20
C VAL A 7 -5.43 -38.25 -61.35
N ALA A 8 -4.38 -37.82 -62.07
CA ALA A 8 -3.20 -38.65 -62.34
C ALA A 8 -1.95 -38.34 -61.48
N LEU A 9 -2.07 -37.54 -60.41
CA LEU A 9 -0.93 -37.18 -59.55
C LEU A 9 -1.15 -37.43 -58.04
N VAL A 10 -2.13 -38.27 -57.70
CA VAL A 10 -2.41 -38.69 -56.30
C VAL A 10 -2.17 -40.20 -56.09
N ALA A 11 -1.59 -40.90 -57.07
CA ALA A 11 -1.45 -42.37 -57.04
C ALA A 11 0.01 -42.90 -57.08
N THR A 12 1.03 -42.09 -56.78
CA THR A 12 2.44 -42.53 -56.82
C THR A 12 3.24 -42.27 -55.54
N VAL A 13 2.58 -42.05 -54.40
CA VAL A 13 3.24 -42.05 -53.07
C VAL A 13 2.44 -42.93 -52.10
N ALA A 14 2.18 -44.17 -52.52
CA ALA A 14 1.64 -45.23 -51.65
C ALA A 14 2.25 -46.59 -52.01
N ALA A 15 3.51 -46.57 -52.44
CA ALA A 15 4.35 -47.76 -52.56
C ALA A 15 5.68 -47.48 -51.87
N THR A 16 5.63 -47.05 -50.61
CA THR A 16 6.69 -47.48 -49.70
C THR A 16 6.46 -48.97 -49.53
N GLU A 17 7.10 -49.76 -50.40
CA GLU A 17 7.43 -51.13 -50.06
C GLU A 17 7.96 -51.07 -48.63
N ALA A 18 7.18 -51.59 -47.69
CA ALA A 18 7.77 -52.21 -46.53
C ALA A 18 8.72 -53.25 -47.12
N ARG A 19 9.98 -52.87 -47.36
CA ARG A 19 11.04 -53.82 -47.65
C ARG A 19 11.00 -54.77 -46.47
N ALA A 20 10.40 -55.93 -46.71
CA ALA A 20 10.35 -56.99 -45.74
C ALA A 20 11.79 -57.14 -45.25
N GLU A 21 11.96 -57.06 -43.94
CA GLU A 21 13.25 -57.20 -43.33
C GLU A 21 13.88 -58.51 -43.85
N PRO A 22 15.14 -58.49 -44.35
CA PRO A 22 15.71 -59.66 -44.99
C PRO A 22 15.65 -60.85 -44.02
N ASP A 23 15.21 -62.02 -44.51
CA ASP A 23 15.23 -63.24 -43.71
C ASP A 23 16.68 -63.75 -43.61
N TYR A 24 17.38 -63.24 -42.59
CA TYR A 24 18.77 -63.58 -42.33
C TYR A 24 18.96 -65.05 -41.89
N VAL A 25 17.92 -65.70 -41.36
CA VAL A 25 17.94 -67.13 -41.01
C VAL A 25 17.94 -67.96 -42.30
N ALA A 26 17.05 -67.64 -43.25
CA ALA A 26 17.04 -68.24 -44.58
C ALA A 26 18.39 -68.00 -45.30
N GLN A 27 18.90 -66.76 -45.27
CA GLN A 27 20.19 -66.41 -45.89
C GLN A 27 21.35 -67.24 -45.31
N ALA A 28 21.43 -67.38 -43.98
CA ALA A 28 22.46 -68.21 -43.34
C ALA A 28 22.33 -69.70 -43.69
N SER A 29 21.10 -70.22 -43.79
CA SER A 29 20.86 -71.62 -44.17
C SER A 29 21.18 -71.92 -45.64
N GLN A 30 21.19 -70.92 -46.52
CA GLN A 30 21.42 -71.09 -47.96
C GLN A 30 22.87 -70.83 -48.38
N LEU A 31 23.78 -70.55 -47.43
CA LEU A 31 25.19 -70.32 -47.74
C LEU A 31 25.80 -71.50 -48.52
N SER A 32 26.61 -71.16 -49.53
CA SER A 32 27.28 -72.17 -50.34
C SER A 32 28.31 -72.94 -49.50
N CYS A 33 28.40 -74.26 -49.71
CA CYS A 33 29.36 -75.09 -48.97
C CYS A 33 30.82 -74.73 -49.26
N SER A 34 31.10 -74.09 -50.41
CA SER A 34 32.42 -73.55 -50.76
C SER A 34 32.78 -72.30 -49.95
N ALA A 35 31.80 -71.55 -49.43
CA ALA A 35 32.03 -70.40 -48.56
C ALA A 35 32.33 -70.79 -47.10
N LEU A 36 32.05 -72.04 -46.69
CA LEU A 36 32.24 -72.54 -45.33
C LEU A 36 33.59 -73.28 -45.20
N THR A 37 34.66 -72.50 -45.10
CA THR A 37 36.03 -73.00 -44.93
C THR A 37 36.56 -72.61 -43.55
N ARG A 38 37.60 -73.30 -43.09
CA ARG A 38 38.29 -72.96 -41.83
C ARG A 38 38.65 -71.47 -41.74
N ARG A 39 39.05 -70.86 -42.87
CA ARG A 39 39.48 -69.46 -42.95
C ARG A 39 38.33 -68.47 -42.83
N THR A 40 37.12 -68.82 -43.26
CA THR A 40 35.96 -67.91 -43.29
C THR A 40 35.09 -68.02 -42.04
N VAL A 41 35.14 -69.15 -41.32
CA VAL A 41 34.36 -69.37 -40.09
C VAL A 41 35.14 -69.07 -38.80
N ASP A 42 36.45 -68.84 -38.89
CA ASP A 42 37.31 -68.47 -37.76
C ASP A 42 36.81 -67.19 -37.08
N SER A 43 36.86 -67.12 -35.75
CA SER A 43 36.43 -65.95 -34.99
C SER A 43 37.21 -64.69 -35.37
N ARG A 44 38.48 -64.84 -35.80
CA ARG A 44 39.29 -63.75 -36.35
C ARG A 44 38.78 -63.26 -37.70
N ALA A 45 38.27 -64.15 -38.54
CA ALA A 45 37.67 -63.79 -39.82
C ALA A 45 36.34 -63.06 -39.61
N TRP A 46 35.57 -63.43 -38.59
CA TRP A 46 34.36 -62.72 -38.17
C TRP A 46 34.63 -61.24 -37.84
N ARG A 47 35.75 -60.96 -37.14
CA ARG A 47 36.22 -59.60 -36.85
C ARG A 47 36.71 -58.84 -38.09
N GLN A 48 37.02 -59.53 -39.17
CA GLN A 48 37.50 -58.96 -40.43
C GLN A 48 36.42 -59.03 -41.55
N GLY A 49 35.18 -59.40 -41.21
CA GLY A 49 34.03 -59.48 -42.15
C GLY A 49 33.96 -60.72 -43.06
N GLY A 50 34.78 -61.75 -42.81
CA GLY A 50 35.23 -62.74 -43.81
C GLY A 50 34.24 -63.66 -44.52
N THR A 51 33.79 -63.53 -45.77
CA THR A 51 33.47 -62.45 -46.74
C THR A 51 32.82 -63.17 -47.94
N PRO A 52 31.85 -62.57 -48.66
CA PRO A 52 32.19 -61.90 -49.93
C PRO A 52 31.40 -60.57 -50.07
N ASP A 53 31.93 -59.35 -50.02
CA ASP A 53 33.28 -58.82 -50.22
C ASP A 53 33.53 -57.61 -49.29
N GLY A 54 34.01 -57.89 -48.08
CA GLY A 54 34.96 -57.05 -47.34
C GLY A 54 34.58 -55.60 -47.03
N SER A 55 33.38 -55.36 -46.50
CA SER A 55 33.12 -54.16 -45.69
C SER A 55 33.52 -54.44 -44.23
N PRO A 56 34.00 -53.44 -43.46
CA PRO A 56 34.31 -53.60 -42.03
C PRO A 56 33.14 -54.08 -41.15
N ASP A 57 31.90 -54.19 -41.66
CA ASP A 57 30.70 -54.30 -40.82
C ASP A 57 29.77 -55.53 -41.03
N ALA A 58 30.08 -56.55 -41.86
CA ALA A 58 29.15 -57.71 -42.02
C ALA A 58 29.79 -59.05 -42.45
N PRO A 59 29.73 -60.11 -41.61
CA PRO A 59 30.07 -61.49 -42.02
C PRO A 59 29.03 -62.06 -43.00
N PHE A 60 29.48 -62.68 -44.11
CA PHE A 60 28.62 -63.34 -45.12
C PHE A 60 27.44 -62.49 -45.67
N GLY A 61 27.59 -61.17 -45.69
CA GLY A 61 26.52 -60.26 -46.11
C GLY A 61 25.35 -60.15 -45.13
N VAL A 62 25.52 -60.66 -43.90
CA VAL A 62 24.57 -60.55 -42.80
C VAL A 62 25.08 -59.48 -41.81
N PRO A 63 24.34 -58.39 -41.57
CA PRO A 63 24.75 -57.34 -40.63
C PRO A 63 24.98 -57.88 -39.21
N VAL A 64 25.91 -57.30 -38.46
CA VAL A 64 26.24 -57.76 -37.08
C VAL A 64 25.00 -57.83 -36.18
N TYR A 65 24.10 -56.84 -36.23
CA TYR A 65 22.86 -56.83 -35.44
C TYR A 65 21.90 -57.98 -35.80
N ALA A 66 22.04 -58.57 -36.99
CA ALA A 66 21.15 -59.61 -37.50
C ALA A 66 21.60 -61.02 -37.07
N TRP A 67 22.79 -61.16 -36.48
CA TRP A 67 23.32 -62.44 -35.98
C TRP A 67 22.68 -62.85 -34.66
N THR A 68 21.37 -63.05 -34.68
CA THR A 68 20.60 -63.60 -33.57
C THR A 68 20.97 -65.06 -33.32
N LYS A 69 20.57 -65.60 -32.16
CA LYS A 69 20.75 -67.02 -31.83
C LYS A 69 20.24 -67.97 -32.91
N ASP A 70 19.15 -67.62 -33.58
CA ASP A 70 18.57 -68.45 -34.65
C ASP A 70 19.36 -68.38 -35.95
N VAL A 71 19.91 -67.20 -36.29
CA VAL A 71 20.84 -67.06 -37.42
C VAL A 71 22.13 -67.84 -37.17
N TRP A 72 22.68 -67.77 -35.95
CA TRP A 72 23.82 -68.60 -35.54
C TRP A 72 23.53 -70.10 -35.63
N ARG A 73 22.35 -70.54 -35.18
CA ARG A 73 21.94 -71.94 -35.27
C ARG A 73 21.76 -72.38 -36.73
N ALA A 74 21.15 -71.57 -37.57
CA ALA A 74 21.00 -71.86 -39.00
C ALA A 74 22.36 -71.97 -39.70
N PHE A 75 23.29 -71.05 -39.39
CA PHE A 75 24.66 -71.07 -39.87
C PHE A 75 25.40 -72.35 -39.45
N GLN A 76 25.28 -72.75 -38.18
CA GLN A 76 25.88 -73.98 -37.67
C GLN A 76 25.29 -75.23 -38.34
N ASN A 77 23.97 -75.31 -38.48
CA ASN A 77 23.29 -76.43 -39.14
C ASN A 77 23.73 -76.56 -40.60
N ARG A 78 23.87 -75.43 -41.31
CA ARG A 78 24.35 -75.42 -42.69
C ARG A 78 25.79 -75.92 -42.80
N ALA A 79 26.66 -75.53 -41.86
CA ALA A 79 28.02 -76.05 -41.81
C ALA A 79 28.07 -77.55 -41.53
N VAL A 80 27.20 -78.07 -40.66
CA VAL A 80 27.09 -79.52 -40.43
C VAL A 80 26.64 -80.23 -41.70
N GLU A 81 25.64 -79.71 -42.40
CA GLU A 81 25.14 -80.27 -43.66
C GLU A 81 26.22 -80.32 -44.74
N CYS A 82 26.93 -79.22 -44.97
CA CYS A 82 28.00 -79.11 -45.96
C CYS A 82 29.22 -80.00 -45.69
N ASN A 83 29.34 -80.57 -44.49
CA ASN A 83 30.47 -81.40 -44.08
C ASN A 83 30.12 -82.89 -43.97
N LYS A 84 28.87 -83.30 -44.28
CA LYS A 84 28.44 -84.71 -44.24
C LYS A 84 29.28 -85.63 -45.14
N ASP A 85 29.80 -85.11 -46.25
CA ASP A 85 30.57 -85.86 -47.25
C ASP A 85 32.10 -85.64 -47.16
N LYS A 86 32.58 -84.85 -46.19
CA LYS A 86 34.01 -84.58 -45.96
C LYS A 86 34.58 -85.52 -44.89
N GLN A 87 35.92 -85.65 -44.83
CA GLN A 87 36.57 -86.41 -43.76
C GLN A 87 36.11 -85.90 -42.38
N ALA A 88 35.72 -86.82 -41.49
CA ALA A 88 35.07 -86.52 -40.20
C ALA A 88 35.83 -85.48 -39.34
N ILE A 89 37.17 -85.45 -39.46
CA ILE A 89 38.04 -84.52 -38.73
C ILE A 89 37.80 -83.07 -39.18
N GLU A 90 37.72 -82.80 -40.49
CA GLU A 90 37.58 -81.43 -41.01
C GLU A 90 36.20 -80.82 -40.68
N GLY A 91 35.14 -81.62 -40.77
CA GLY A 91 33.79 -81.20 -40.40
C GLY A 91 33.63 -80.86 -38.91
N SER A 92 34.30 -81.62 -38.04
CA SER A 92 34.31 -81.36 -36.60
C SER A 92 35.05 -80.06 -36.25
N VAL A 93 36.16 -79.76 -36.93
CA VAL A 93 36.94 -78.52 -36.75
C VAL A 93 36.13 -77.29 -37.17
N ILE A 94 35.44 -77.34 -38.31
CA ILE A 94 34.59 -76.22 -38.77
C ILE A 94 33.48 -75.93 -37.76
N THR A 95 32.79 -76.97 -37.27
CA THR A 95 31.70 -76.82 -36.29
C THR A 95 32.20 -76.26 -34.96
N ALA A 96 33.39 -76.68 -34.51
CA ALA A 96 34.03 -76.16 -33.29
C ALA A 96 34.41 -74.67 -33.43
N LEU A 97 34.90 -74.25 -34.60
CA LEU A 97 35.22 -72.84 -34.88
C LEU A 97 33.97 -71.95 -34.86
N ILE A 98 32.87 -72.38 -35.46
CA ILE A 98 31.59 -71.64 -35.41
C ILE A 98 31.11 -71.47 -33.96
N SER A 99 31.21 -72.53 -33.15
CA SER A 99 30.86 -72.48 -31.73
C SER A 99 31.77 -71.54 -30.93
N SER A 100 33.06 -71.44 -31.30
CA SER A 100 33.98 -70.45 -30.72
C SER A 100 33.59 -69.03 -31.13
N SER A 101 33.29 -68.81 -32.42
CA SER A 101 32.86 -67.53 -32.96
C SER A 101 31.57 -67.03 -32.31
N TYR A 102 30.60 -67.91 -32.03
CA TYR A 102 29.41 -67.55 -31.26
C TYR A 102 29.75 -67.12 -29.82
N ARG A 103 30.59 -67.88 -29.11
CA ARG A 103 30.97 -67.53 -27.73
C ARG A 103 31.71 -66.19 -27.64
N GLU A 104 32.53 -65.88 -28.64
CA GLU A 104 33.32 -64.64 -28.67
C GLU A 104 32.53 -63.42 -29.16
N ASN A 105 31.59 -63.61 -30.10
CA ASN A 105 30.94 -62.50 -30.79
C ASN A 105 29.41 -62.43 -30.61
N GLY A 106 28.78 -63.44 -29.99
CA GLY A 106 27.33 -63.49 -29.80
C GLY A 106 26.80 -62.32 -28.98
N ALA A 107 27.46 -62.00 -27.85
CA ALA A 107 27.09 -60.87 -27.02
C ALA A 107 27.21 -59.52 -27.75
N LEU A 108 28.16 -59.39 -28.67
CA LEU A 108 28.32 -58.19 -29.50
C LEU A 108 27.15 -58.04 -30.49
N ALA A 109 26.73 -59.14 -31.11
CA ALA A 109 25.58 -59.16 -32.01
C ALA A 109 24.27 -58.83 -31.28
N GLU A 110 24.07 -59.40 -30.10
CA GLU A 110 22.92 -59.10 -29.23
C GLU A 110 22.90 -57.62 -28.82
N GLN A 111 24.03 -57.06 -28.38
CA GLN A 111 24.15 -55.65 -28.04
C GLN A 111 23.87 -54.72 -29.25
N ALA A 112 24.30 -55.12 -30.45
CA ALA A 112 24.02 -54.37 -31.68
C ALA A 112 22.52 -54.43 -32.08
N ALA A 113 21.86 -55.57 -31.84
CA ALA A 113 20.42 -55.72 -32.04
C ALA A 113 19.62 -54.82 -31.08
N GLU A 114 19.94 -54.85 -29.79
CA GLU A 114 19.34 -53.97 -28.78
C GLU A 114 19.54 -52.49 -29.13
N GLY A 115 20.72 -52.11 -29.62
CA GLY A 115 21.01 -50.75 -30.07
C GLY A 115 20.13 -50.32 -31.26
N ARG A 116 19.89 -51.22 -32.22
CA ARG A 116 19.03 -50.95 -33.38
C ARG A 116 17.56 -50.82 -32.99
N ASP A 117 17.08 -51.67 -32.09
CA ASP A 117 15.71 -51.58 -31.54
C ASP A 117 15.53 -50.30 -30.73
N GLY A 118 16.54 -49.90 -29.95
CA GLY A 118 16.57 -48.63 -29.24
C GLY A 118 16.47 -47.42 -30.18
N LEU A 119 17.22 -47.42 -31.28
CA LEU A 119 17.15 -46.38 -32.31
C LEU A 119 15.78 -46.35 -33.01
N ARG A 120 15.22 -47.51 -33.35
CA ARG A 120 13.88 -47.61 -33.96
C ARG A 120 12.80 -47.09 -33.02
N SER A 121 12.86 -47.46 -31.75
CA SER A 121 11.93 -47.00 -30.72
C SER A 121 12.04 -45.49 -30.51
N TRP A 122 13.26 -44.96 -30.42
CA TRP A 122 13.52 -43.52 -30.34
C TRP A 122 12.93 -42.76 -31.53
N LYS A 123 13.19 -43.21 -32.76
CA LYS A 123 12.64 -42.62 -33.99
C LYS A 123 11.11 -42.62 -33.95
N LEU A 124 10.50 -43.77 -33.68
CA LEU A 124 9.05 -43.92 -33.61
C LEU A 124 8.44 -43.03 -32.51
N SER A 125 9.11 -42.88 -31.37
CA SER A 125 8.67 -41.99 -30.30
C SER A 125 8.59 -40.54 -30.77
N ILE A 126 9.60 -40.04 -31.48
CA ILE A 126 9.60 -38.68 -32.01
C ILE A 126 8.53 -38.50 -33.10
N LEU A 127 8.47 -39.42 -34.06
CA LEU A 127 7.50 -39.36 -35.16
C LEU A 127 6.06 -39.42 -34.67
N ASN A 128 5.76 -40.34 -33.75
CA ASN A 128 4.42 -40.44 -33.15
C ASN A 128 4.12 -39.24 -32.26
N GLY A 129 5.10 -38.73 -31.51
CA GLY A 129 4.95 -37.53 -30.70
C GLY A 129 4.59 -36.30 -31.55
N ALA A 130 5.30 -36.09 -32.66
CA ALA A 130 5.04 -34.99 -33.59
C ALA A 130 3.65 -35.16 -34.25
N ARG A 131 3.33 -36.37 -34.73
CA ARG A 131 2.03 -36.68 -35.34
C ARG A 131 0.88 -36.45 -34.36
N ASN A 132 0.97 -36.99 -33.15
CA ASN A 132 -0.06 -36.84 -32.14
C ASN A 132 -0.25 -35.38 -31.74
N ALA A 133 0.81 -34.58 -31.70
CA ALA A 133 0.71 -33.14 -31.46
C ALA A 133 -0.04 -32.42 -32.59
N ILE A 134 0.20 -32.80 -33.84
CA ILE A 134 -0.51 -32.24 -35.00
C ILE A 134 -1.99 -32.66 -35.01
N ASP A 135 -2.27 -33.95 -34.77
CA ASP A 135 -3.59 -34.55 -34.89
C ASP A 135 -4.52 -34.16 -33.73
N ALA A 136 -4.02 -34.19 -32.48
CA ALA A 136 -4.82 -33.83 -31.30
C ALA A 136 -5.13 -32.32 -31.24
N GLY A 137 -4.30 -31.49 -31.87
CA GLY A 137 -4.31 -30.05 -31.66
C GLY A 137 -3.90 -29.68 -30.23
N GLY A 138 -4.13 -28.41 -29.89
CA GLY A 138 -3.75 -27.81 -28.61
C GLY A 138 -3.54 -26.31 -28.77
N THR A 139 -3.26 -25.62 -27.67
CA THR A 139 -2.88 -24.20 -27.77
C THR A 139 -1.51 -24.06 -28.43
N THR A 140 -1.23 -22.90 -29.02
CA THR A 140 0.09 -22.64 -29.63
C THR A 140 1.25 -22.81 -28.65
N GLU A 141 1.02 -22.55 -27.37
CA GLU A 141 1.98 -22.73 -26.28
C GLU A 141 2.25 -24.21 -26.00
N GLU A 142 1.20 -25.04 -25.89
CA GLU A 142 1.31 -26.48 -25.69
C GLU A 142 2.06 -27.16 -26.84
N LEU A 143 1.74 -26.79 -28.08
CA LEU A 143 2.41 -27.32 -29.26
C LEU A 143 3.88 -26.92 -29.32
N SER A 144 4.21 -25.68 -28.92
CA SER A 144 5.60 -25.20 -28.85
C SER A 144 6.41 -25.96 -27.79
N ALA A 145 5.83 -26.18 -26.61
CA ALA A 145 6.48 -26.96 -25.55
C ALA A 145 6.73 -28.42 -25.98
N LYS A 146 5.77 -29.04 -26.68
CA LYS A 146 5.93 -30.38 -27.26
C LYS A 146 7.05 -30.42 -28.31
N LEU A 147 7.10 -29.45 -29.22
CA LEU A 147 8.18 -29.34 -30.21
C LEU A 147 9.55 -29.25 -29.54
N ASP A 148 9.70 -28.41 -28.52
CA ASP A 148 10.98 -28.28 -27.81
C ASP A 148 11.38 -29.57 -27.08
N GLY A 149 10.42 -30.27 -26.49
CA GLY A 149 10.65 -31.61 -25.92
C GLY A 149 11.13 -32.62 -26.97
N LEU A 150 10.49 -32.64 -28.13
CA LEU A 150 10.86 -33.52 -29.24
C LEU A 150 12.22 -33.16 -29.85
N ARG A 151 12.56 -31.87 -29.95
CA ARG A 151 13.90 -31.42 -30.38
C ARG A 151 14.99 -31.84 -29.41
N ARG A 152 14.74 -31.76 -28.09
CA ARG A 152 15.69 -32.26 -27.07
C ARG A 152 15.89 -33.77 -27.19
N LEU A 153 14.81 -34.51 -27.43
CA LEU A 153 14.88 -35.95 -27.68
C LEU A 153 15.64 -36.25 -28.98
N ALA A 154 15.43 -35.46 -30.03
CA ALA A 154 16.11 -35.60 -31.32
C ALA A 154 17.62 -35.28 -31.22
N ALA A 155 18.01 -34.33 -30.38
CA ALA A 155 19.41 -33.94 -30.17
C ALA A 155 20.24 -34.98 -29.39
N ALA A 156 19.58 -35.91 -28.69
CA ALA A 156 20.22 -36.95 -27.89
C ALA A 156 19.71 -38.35 -28.30
N PRO A 157 20.05 -38.82 -29.51
CA PRO A 157 19.74 -40.19 -29.90
C PRO A 157 20.41 -41.18 -28.93
N PRO A 158 19.81 -42.36 -28.71
CA PRO A 158 20.41 -43.38 -27.86
C PRO A 158 21.80 -43.70 -28.41
N SER A 159 22.84 -43.46 -27.61
CA SER A 159 24.21 -43.77 -28.01
C SER A 159 24.32 -45.27 -28.21
N THR A 160 24.67 -45.71 -29.41
CA THR A 160 25.19 -47.06 -29.60
C THR A 160 26.48 -47.14 -28.78
N ALA A 161 26.48 -47.95 -27.73
CA ALA A 161 27.67 -48.16 -26.92
C ALA A 161 28.78 -48.80 -27.77
N SER A 162 29.63 -47.98 -28.38
CA SER A 162 30.86 -48.43 -29.02
C SER A 162 32.08 -47.85 -28.31
N ALA A 163 32.91 -48.78 -27.83
CA ALA A 163 34.36 -48.63 -27.67
C ALA A 163 34.90 -47.74 -26.55
N LYS A 164 34.54 -47.98 -25.27
CA LYS A 164 35.37 -47.45 -24.15
C LYS A 164 35.59 -48.34 -22.93
N ARG A 165 35.34 -49.65 -22.99
CA ARG A 165 35.82 -50.59 -21.95
C ARG A 165 36.49 -51.81 -22.56
N GLY A 166 37.81 -51.90 -22.36
CA GLY A 166 38.64 -53.07 -22.67
C GLY A 166 39.63 -52.79 -23.78
N GLY A 167 40.91 -52.62 -23.42
CA GLY A 167 42.03 -52.39 -24.34
C GLY A 167 42.38 -53.58 -25.23
N VAL A 168 41.44 -54.05 -26.05
CA VAL A 168 41.70 -55.05 -27.08
C VAL A 168 41.87 -54.32 -28.42
N ARG A 169 43.12 -54.24 -28.87
CA ARG A 169 43.50 -53.73 -30.19
C ARG A 169 42.77 -54.56 -31.26
N GLY A 170 41.91 -53.91 -32.03
CA GLY A 170 41.31 -54.45 -33.25
C GLY A 170 39.88 -54.94 -33.07
N THR A 171 38.93 -54.00 -32.97
CA THR A 171 37.91 -53.69 -33.99
C THR A 171 36.94 -52.68 -33.39
N ASN A 172 36.74 -51.56 -34.06
CA ASN A 172 35.57 -50.72 -33.82
C ASN A 172 34.37 -51.52 -34.29
N ALA A 173 33.71 -52.26 -33.38
CA ALA A 173 32.37 -52.72 -33.66
C ALA A 173 31.51 -51.46 -33.77
N GLY A 174 31.28 -51.03 -35.02
CA GLY A 174 30.47 -49.89 -35.36
C GLY A 174 29.10 -50.09 -34.76
N GLY A 175 28.78 -49.29 -33.75
CA GLY A 175 27.40 -49.10 -33.36
C GLY A 175 26.64 -48.68 -34.62
N THR A 176 25.45 -49.25 -34.83
CA THR A 176 24.63 -48.97 -36.01
C THR A 176 24.56 -47.45 -36.21
N PRO A 177 25.22 -46.87 -37.22
CA PRO A 177 25.16 -45.45 -37.42
C PRO A 177 23.71 -45.08 -37.74
N ILE A 178 23.23 -43.99 -37.15
CA ILE A 178 21.91 -43.47 -37.48
C ILE A 178 21.94 -43.14 -38.97
N ALA A 179 21.05 -43.76 -39.75
CA ALA A 179 21.01 -43.49 -41.18
C ALA A 179 20.59 -42.04 -41.40
N GLN A 180 21.24 -41.35 -42.34
CA GLN A 180 20.86 -39.97 -42.66
C GLN A 180 19.37 -39.85 -43.01
N ALA A 181 18.81 -40.86 -43.68
CA ALA A 181 17.38 -40.94 -43.96
C ALA A 181 16.49 -40.94 -42.70
N ASP A 182 16.94 -41.55 -41.60
CA ASP A 182 16.19 -41.55 -40.33
C ASP A 182 16.20 -40.15 -39.69
N ILE A 183 17.34 -39.46 -39.77
CA ILE A 183 17.49 -38.07 -39.29
C ILE A 183 16.62 -37.14 -40.12
N ASP A 184 16.61 -37.30 -41.44
CA ASP A 184 15.81 -36.48 -42.36
C ASP A 184 14.31 -36.67 -42.10
N GLU A 185 13.87 -37.89 -41.81
CA GLU A 185 12.47 -38.18 -41.48
C GLU A 185 12.05 -37.53 -40.15
N VAL A 186 12.91 -37.61 -39.13
CA VAL A 186 12.69 -36.91 -37.84
C VAL A 186 12.61 -35.40 -38.06
N ASN A 187 13.57 -34.81 -38.78
CA ASN A 187 13.58 -33.38 -39.08
C ASN A 187 12.34 -32.95 -39.86
N ALA A 188 11.90 -33.73 -40.85
CA ALA A 188 10.69 -33.46 -41.61
C ALA A 188 9.44 -33.46 -40.72
N ALA A 189 9.35 -34.37 -39.74
CA ALA A 189 8.23 -34.39 -38.79
C ALA A 189 8.23 -33.16 -37.85
N LEU A 190 9.40 -32.74 -37.37
CA LEU A 190 9.53 -31.54 -36.53
C LEU A 190 9.16 -30.26 -37.32
N LEU A 191 9.61 -30.15 -38.58
CA LEU A 191 9.24 -29.03 -39.46
C LEU A 191 7.73 -28.95 -39.70
N LYS A 192 7.06 -30.10 -39.91
CA LYS A 192 5.59 -30.12 -40.04
C LYS A 192 4.89 -29.60 -38.77
N LEU A 193 5.40 -29.94 -37.60
CA LEU A 193 4.86 -29.43 -36.33
C LEU A 193 5.11 -27.92 -36.17
N GLU A 194 6.28 -27.42 -36.59
CA GLU A 194 6.58 -25.99 -36.63
C GLU A 194 5.64 -25.20 -37.53
N ASP A 195 5.39 -25.70 -38.74
CA ASP A 195 4.45 -25.08 -39.67
C ASP A 195 3.02 -25.10 -39.11
N LYS A 196 2.63 -26.17 -38.42
CA LYS A 196 1.35 -26.23 -37.71
C LYS A 196 1.25 -25.14 -36.63
N ILE A 197 2.28 -24.97 -35.80
CA ILE A 197 2.34 -23.90 -34.79
C ILE A 197 2.22 -22.53 -35.45
N ARG A 198 2.97 -22.28 -36.53
CA ARG A 198 2.92 -21.01 -37.26
C ARG A 198 1.52 -20.73 -37.82
N SER A 199 0.89 -21.73 -38.43
CA SER A 199 -0.48 -21.61 -38.96
C SER A 199 -1.50 -21.33 -37.87
N SER A 200 -1.36 -21.95 -36.69
CA SER A 200 -2.25 -21.74 -35.55
C SER A 200 -2.10 -20.33 -34.97
N ARG A 201 -0.87 -19.80 -34.89
CA ARG A 201 -0.64 -18.41 -34.45
C ARG A 201 -1.25 -17.39 -35.41
N LEU A 202 -1.17 -17.63 -36.72
CA LEU A 202 -1.81 -16.78 -37.70
C LEU A 202 -3.33 -16.82 -37.56
N ALA A 203 -3.92 -18.00 -37.37
CA ALA A 203 -5.35 -18.14 -37.12
C ALA A 203 -5.80 -17.45 -35.82
N GLU A 204 -5.00 -17.55 -34.75
CA GLU A 204 -5.23 -16.82 -33.48
C GLU A 204 -5.18 -15.30 -33.70
N ALA A 205 -4.21 -14.80 -34.46
CA ALA A 205 -4.08 -13.38 -34.79
C ALA A 205 -5.26 -12.87 -35.64
N GLU A 206 -5.69 -13.65 -36.64
CA GLU A 206 -6.87 -13.34 -37.45
C GLU A 206 -8.16 -13.33 -36.61
N ALA A 207 -8.32 -14.31 -35.71
CA ALA A 207 -9.44 -14.35 -34.77
C ALA A 207 -9.43 -13.15 -33.81
N TRP A 208 -8.24 -12.75 -33.36
CA TRP A 208 -8.05 -11.56 -32.53
C TRP A 208 -8.48 -10.30 -33.29
N GLU A 209 -7.99 -10.08 -34.50
CA GLU A 209 -8.38 -8.92 -35.31
C GLU A 209 -9.87 -8.92 -35.63
N LYS A 210 -10.47 -10.08 -35.95
CA LYS A 210 -11.92 -10.19 -36.19
C LYS A 210 -12.75 -9.82 -34.97
N GLY A 211 -12.31 -10.19 -33.76
CA GLY A 211 -12.98 -9.84 -32.51
C GLY A 211 -12.65 -8.45 -31.98
N LYS A 212 -11.89 -7.62 -32.72
CA LYS A 212 -11.45 -6.30 -32.25
C LYS A 212 -12.61 -5.33 -32.07
N SER A 213 -13.53 -5.25 -33.04
CA SER A 213 -14.68 -4.35 -32.99
C SER A 213 -15.56 -4.59 -31.76
N ASP A 214 -15.83 -5.85 -31.43
CA ASP A 214 -16.70 -6.22 -30.31
C ASP A 214 -16.02 -5.91 -28.97
N ARG A 215 -14.70 -6.05 -28.91
CA ARG A 215 -13.91 -5.71 -27.71
C ARG A 215 -13.77 -4.22 -27.52
N ASP A 216 -13.58 -3.47 -28.60
CA ASP A 216 -13.59 -2.01 -28.56
C ASP A 216 -14.97 -1.49 -28.15
N ALA A 217 -16.05 -2.07 -28.69
CA ALA A 217 -17.42 -1.73 -28.30
C ALA A 217 -17.70 -2.05 -26.82
N LYS A 218 -17.23 -3.21 -26.32
CA LYS A 218 -17.35 -3.58 -24.91
C LYS A 218 -16.52 -2.66 -24.02
N ALA A 219 -15.28 -2.35 -24.39
CA ALA A 219 -14.43 -1.43 -23.64
C ALA A 219 -15.05 -0.03 -23.56
N GLU A 220 -15.68 0.42 -24.63
CA GLU A 220 -16.40 1.70 -24.64
C GLU A 220 -17.66 1.66 -23.77
N ALA A 221 -18.42 0.56 -23.80
CA ALA A 221 -19.55 0.35 -22.90
C ALA A 221 -19.12 0.36 -21.43
N ASP A 222 -18.03 -0.35 -21.09
CA ASP A 222 -17.48 -0.39 -19.73
C ASP A 222 -17.01 0.99 -19.28
N ARG A 223 -16.40 1.79 -20.17
CA ARG A 223 -16.04 3.20 -19.89
C ARG A 223 -17.26 4.07 -19.66
N ALA A 224 -18.31 3.90 -20.47
CA ALA A 224 -19.55 4.65 -20.32
C ALA A 224 -20.24 4.33 -18.99
N ASP A 225 -20.25 3.06 -18.58
CA ASP A 225 -20.81 2.63 -17.29
C ASP A 225 -19.96 3.12 -16.10
N ALA A 226 -18.62 3.09 -16.22
CA ALA A 226 -17.74 3.67 -15.21
C ALA A 226 -17.97 5.18 -15.05
N ALA A 227 -18.15 5.90 -16.17
CA ALA A 227 -18.45 7.33 -16.15
C ALA A 227 -19.81 7.62 -15.48
N ARG A 228 -20.83 6.79 -15.72
CA ARG A 228 -22.14 6.91 -15.04
C ARG A 228 -22.02 6.74 -13.53
N ARG A 229 -21.31 5.70 -13.08
CA ARG A 229 -21.08 5.47 -11.63
C ARG A 229 -20.34 6.64 -10.99
N ALA A 230 -19.29 7.15 -11.65
CA ALA A 230 -18.55 8.31 -11.15
C ALA A 230 -19.44 9.57 -11.06
N ALA A 231 -20.35 9.78 -12.01
CA ALA A 231 -21.30 10.90 -11.97
C ALA A 231 -22.32 10.75 -10.82
N ASP A 232 -22.83 9.54 -10.59
CA ASP A 232 -23.74 9.25 -9.47
C ASP A 232 -23.04 9.44 -8.12
N ASP A 233 -21.82 8.93 -7.97
CA ASP A 233 -21.01 9.13 -6.76
C ASP A 233 -20.74 10.61 -6.49
N ALA A 234 -20.41 11.39 -7.54
CA ALA A 234 -20.23 12.83 -7.43
C ALA A 234 -21.52 13.53 -6.97
N ARG A 235 -22.70 13.10 -7.45
CA ARG A 235 -23.99 13.63 -7.00
C ARG A 235 -24.25 13.31 -5.53
N ILE A 236 -23.99 12.07 -5.10
CA ILE A 236 -24.13 11.65 -3.69
C ILE A 236 -23.20 12.48 -2.79
N GLN A 237 -21.95 12.67 -3.20
CA GLN A 237 -20.98 13.47 -2.45
C GLN A 237 -21.40 14.93 -2.31
N ARG A 238 -21.95 15.54 -3.36
CA ARG A 238 -22.52 16.91 -3.27
C ARG A 238 -23.67 16.96 -2.28
N PHE A 239 -24.62 16.03 -2.37
CA PHE A 239 -25.74 15.97 -1.43
C PHE A 239 -25.28 15.79 0.02
N MET A 240 -24.27 14.96 0.26
CA MET A 240 -23.70 14.77 1.61
C MET A 240 -23.01 16.04 2.13
N ARG A 241 -22.33 16.80 1.27
CA ARG A 241 -21.73 18.10 1.64
C ARG A 241 -22.80 19.13 1.98
N GLU A 242 -23.81 19.28 1.13
CA GLU A 242 -24.93 20.20 1.36
C GLU A 242 -25.64 19.86 2.68
N LYS A 243 -25.87 18.56 2.94
CA LYS A 243 -26.44 18.10 4.21
C LYS A 243 -25.54 18.44 5.40
N ALA A 244 -24.24 18.21 5.30
CA ALA A 244 -23.28 18.53 6.37
C ALA A 244 -23.20 20.04 6.64
N GLU A 245 -23.25 20.88 5.59
CA GLU A 245 -23.28 22.35 5.71
C GLU A 245 -24.58 22.83 6.37
N ALA A 246 -25.72 22.24 6.01
CA ALA A 246 -27.00 22.54 6.66
C ALA A 246 -26.99 22.15 8.15
N GLU A 247 -26.49 20.96 8.49
CA GLU A 247 -26.34 20.53 9.88
C GLU A 247 -25.36 21.42 10.67
N ALA A 248 -24.26 21.86 10.05
CA ALA A 248 -23.32 22.79 10.67
C ALA A 248 -23.97 24.17 10.93
N THR A 249 -24.77 24.66 9.99
CA THR A 249 -25.51 25.92 10.13
C THR A 249 -26.52 25.84 11.28
N GLN A 250 -27.28 24.73 11.36
CA GLN A 250 -28.21 24.50 12.47
C GLN A 250 -27.50 24.46 13.83
N ARG A 251 -26.34 23.79 13.92
CA ARG A 251 -25.53 23.76 15.15
C ARG A 251 -25.04 25.14 15.53
N ALA A 252 -24.57 25.94 14.57
CA ALA A 252 -24.11 27.30 14.80
C ALA A 252 -25.25 28.21 15.30
N GLU A 253 -26.46 28.06 14.76
CA GLU A 253 -27.63 28.80 15.25
C GLU A 253 -28.01 28.43 16.69
N VAL A 254 -27.98 27.14 17.03
CA VAL A 254 -28.25 26.67 18.40
C VAL A 254 -27.19 27.18 19.36
N GLU A 255 -25.91 27.12 19.00
CA GLU A 255 -24.80 27.63 19.81
C GLU A 255 -24.89 29.16 19.99
N ALA A 256 -25.26 29.88 18.93
CA ALA A 256 -25.45 31.33 19.00
C ALA A 256 -26.62 31.71 19.92
N LYS A 257 -27.73 30.96 19.90
CA LYS A 257 -28.84 31.14 20.84
C LYS A 257 -28.40 30.90 22.28
N LEU A 258 -27.69 29.79 22.53
CA LEU A 258 -27.18 29.48 23.87
C LEU A 258 -26.25 30.58 24.40
N ARG A 259 -25.32 31.07 23.57
CA ARG A 259 -24.44 32.18 23.95
C ARG A 259 -25.19 33.48 24.24
N ARG A 260 -26.30 33.76 23.55
CA ARG A 260 -27.15 34.91 23.85
C ARG A 260 -27.84 34.73 25.20
N GLU A 261 -28.44 33.57 25.46
CA GLU A 261 -29.05 33.28 26.76
C GLU A 261 -28.06 33.34 27.92
N GLU A 262 -26.82 32.88 27.74
CA GLU A 262 -25.77 33.00 28.75
C GLU A 262 -25.37 34.45 29.01
N ARG A 263 -25.29 35.28 27.97
CA ARG A 263 -25.05 36.73 28.11
C ARG A 263 -26.19 37.42 28.83
N ASP A 264 -27.44 37.13 28.45
CA ASP A 264 -28.62 37.71 29.06
C ASP A 264 -28.72 37.33 30.55
N LYS A 265 -28.42 36.07 30.89
CA LYS A 265 -28.32 35.61 32.29
C LYS A 265 -27.21 36.32 33.07
N ALA A 266 -26.04 36.52 32.44
CA ALA A 266 -24.93 37.23 33.08
C ALA A 266 -25.24 38.72 33.29
N GLU A 267 -25.91 39.37 32.34
CA GLU A 267 -26.37 40.76 32.46
C GLU A 267 -27.46 40.91 33.51
N ALA A 268 -28.45 40.00 33.54
CA ALA A 268 -29.48 39.97 34.57
C ALA A 268 -28.88 39.84 35.98
N LYS A 269 -27.88 38.95 36.15
CA LYS A 269 -27.17 38.79 37.42
C LYS A 269 -26.42 40.06 37.83
N ARG A 270 -25.72 40.71 36.88
CA ARG A 270 -25.03 41.99 37.17
C ARG A 270 -26.02 43.07 37.60
N ALA A 271 -27.16 43.17 36.94
CA ALA A 271 -28.20 44.13 37.30
C ALA A 271 -28.78 43.83 38.69
N GLU A 272 -28.97 42.56 39.05
CA GLU A 272 -29.40 42.16 40.40
C GLU A 272 -28.36 42.51 41.47
N ASP A 273 -27.09 42.18 41.23
CA ASP A 273 -25.98 42.50 42.14
C ASP A 273 -25.85 44.02 42.36
N GLU A 274 -26.04 44.83 41.31
CA GLU A 274 -26.02 46.28 41.38
C GLU A 274 -27.22 46.84 42.18
N ARG A 275 -28.42 46.28 42.01
CA ARG A 275 -29.59 46.64 42.82
C ARG A 275 -29.38 46.32 44.29
N LEU A 276 -28.84 45.15 44.62
CA LEU A 276 -28.53 44.76 45.99
C LEU A 276 -27.45 45.67 46.60
N LYS A 277 -26.48 46.12 45.81
CA LYS A 277 -25.48 47.09 46.24
C LYS A 277 -26.10 48.43 46.59
N VAL A 278 -26.95 48.98 45.71
CA VAL A 278 -27.67 50.24 45.95
C VAL A 278 -28.55 50.15 47.21
N GLU A 279 -29.24 49.02 47.41
CA GLU A 279 -30.06 48.80 48.61
C GLU A 279 -29.21 48.79 49.90
N ARG A 280 -28.04 48.13 49.88
CA ARG A 280 -27.10 48.14 51.02
C ARG A 280 -26.59 49.53 51.33
N GLU A 281 -26.20 50.29 50.30
CA GLU A 281 -25.74 51.68 50.45
C GLU A 281 -26.85 52.57 51.01
N ALA A 282 -28.09 52.40 50.56
CA ALA A 282 -29.24 53.14 51.09
C ALA A 282 -29.51 52.82 52.57
N ARG A 283 -29.40 51.54 52.99
CA ARG A 283 -29.54 51.15 54.40
C ARG A 283 -28.44 51.76 55.28
N LEU A 284 -27.19 51.73 54.83
CA LEU A 284 -26.07 52.34 55.55
C LEU A 284 -26.22 53.86 55.66
N ALA A 285 -26.74 54.53 54.62
CA ALA A 285 -27.02 55.96 54.67
C ALA A 285 -28.14 56.30 55.67
N ALA A 286 -29.19 55.49 55.72
CA ALA A 286 -30.28 55.66 56.68
C ALA A 286 -29.81 55.48 58.13
N GLU A 287 -28.96 54.48 58.40
CA GLU A 287 -28.38 54.24 59.73
C GLU A 287 -27.51 55.42 60.19
N LYS A 288 -26.63 55.92 59.30
CA LYS A 288 -25.83 57.13 59.60
C LYS A 288 -26.70 58.36 59.86
N ALA A 289 -27.80 58.52 59.11
CA ALA A 289 -28.71 59.64 59.34
C ALA A 289 -29.38 59.57 60.72
N GLU A 290 -29.80 58.39 61.17
CA GLU A 290 -30.35 58.20 62.51
C GLU A 290 -29.29 58.43 63.61
N GLU A 291 -28.06 57.98 63.42
CA GLU A 291 -26.96 58.23 64.36
C GLU A 291 -26.70 59.74 64.53
N THR A 292 -26.70 60.50 63.42
CA THR A 292 -26.55 61.97 63.49
C THR A 292 -27.70 62.67 64.21
N LYS A 293 -28.94 62.17 64.09
CA LYS A 293 -30.07 62.73 64.86
C LYS A 293 -29.90 62.48 66.35
N LEU A 294 -29.56 61.24 66.73
CA LEU A 294 -29.35 60.88 68.14
C LEU A 294 -28.20 61.66 68.77
N ALA A 295 -27.11 61.89 68.02
CA ALA A 295 -26.02 62.77 68.42
C ALA A 295 -26.50 64.20 68.72
N ASN A 296 -27.23 64.81 67.78
CA ASN A 296 -27.76 66.17 67.96
C ASN A 296 -28.73 66.28 69.14
N GLU A 297 -29.58 65.28 69.37
CA GLU A 297 -30.48 65.23 70.53
C GLU A 297 -29.72 65.14 71.87
N ARG A 298 -28.62 64.37 71.92
CA ARG A 298 -27.77 64.29 73.12
C ARG A 298 -27.08 65.61 73.42
N MET A 299 -26.54 66.26 72.40
CA MET A 299 -25.94 67.60 72.54
C MET A 299 -26.96 68.63 73.04
N ALA A 300 -28.17 68.62 72.48
CA ALA A 300 -29.26 69.51 72.91
C ALA A 300 -29.62 69.31 74.39
N LYS A 301 -29.70 68.06 74.86
CA LYS A 301 -29.94 67.74 76.29
C LYS A 301 -28.78 68.12 77.20
N ALA A 302 -27.55 67.89 76.76
CA ALA A 302 -26.34 68.18 77.55
C ALA A 302 -26.10 69.68 77.74
N CYS A 303 -26.61 70.52 76.83
CA CYS A 303 -26.36 71.96 76.85
C CYS A 303 -27.64 72.78 76.58
N PRO A 304 -28.59 72.83 77.54
CA PRO A 304 -29.88 73.49 77.36
C PRO A 304 -29.77 75.01 77.15
N SER A 305 -28.72 75.63 77.72
CA SER A 305 -28.41 77.06 77.57
C SER A 305 -28.10 77.41 76.11
N LEU A 306 -27.29 76.57 75.45
CA LEU A 306 -26.97 76.70 74.03
C LEU A 306 -28.20 76.48 73.17
N GLN A 307 -29.02 75.46 73.48
CA GLN A 307 -30.26 75.19 72.75
C GLN A 307 -31.26 76.36 72.85
N ALA A 308 -31.45 76.91 74.06
CA ALA A 308 -32.35 78.05 74.29
C ALA A 308 -31.89 79.31 73.54
N LYS A 309 -30.59 79.49 73.38
CA LYS A 309 -29.99 80.60 72.63
C LYS A 309 -29.69 80.26 71.18
N ASN A 310 -30.04 79.09 70.67
CA ASN A 310 -29.63 78.68 69.33
C ASN A 310 -30.20 79.61 68.26
N ALA A 311 -31.50 79.93 68.35
CA ALA A 311 -32.13 80.92 67.47
C ALA A 311 -31.55 82.34 67.65
N TYR A 312 -31.07 82.67 68.85
CA TYR A 312 -30.38 83.94 69.11
C TYR A 312 -29.00 83.97 68.43
N TYR A 313 -28.21 82.90 68.55
CA TYR A 313 -26.91 82.76 67.90
C TYR A 313 -27.03 82.69 66.38
N ASP A 314 -27.95 81.90 65.83
CA ASP A 314 -28.23 81.84 64.40
C ASP A 314 -28.65 83.21 63.86
N GLY A 315 -29.56 83.89 64.55
CA GLY A 315 -30.01 85.22 64.18
C GLY A 315 -28.89 86.26 64.23
N ARG A 316 -28.02 86.19 65.25
CA ARG A 316 -26.90 87.13 65.41
C ARG A 316 -25.78 86.84 64.42
N MET A 317 -25.46 85.56 64.18
CA MET A 317 -24.48 85.15 63.17
C MET A 317 -24.94 85.52 61.76
N LYS A 318 -26.23 85.33 61.44
CA LYS A 318 -26.81 85.78 60.17
C LYS A 318 -26.69 87.29 59.98
N ARG A 319 -27.09 88.09 60.99
CA ARG A 319 -26.92 89.55 60.95
C ARG A 319 -25.45 89.96 60.83
N SER A 320 -24.57 89.25 61.52
CA SER A 320 -23.13 89.45 61.42
C SER A 320 -22.67 89.19 59.99
N MET A 321 -22.96 88.03 59.40
CA MET A 321 -22.59 87.69 58.02
C MET A 321 -23.14 88.69 57.00
N GLU A 322 -24.39 89.10 57.15
CA GLU A 322 -24.99 90.16 56.32
C GLU A 322 -24.26 91.51 56.48
N LEU A 323 -23.78 91.85 57.69
CA LEU A 323 -22.96 93.04 57.93
C LEU A 323 -21.56 92.90 57.28
N GLY A 324 -20.95 91.72 57.37
CA GLY A 324 -19.69 91.40 56.71
C GLY A 324 -19.78 91.53 55.19
N GLU A 325 -20.85 91.01 54.57
CA GLU A 325 -21.11 91.18 53.14
C GLU A 325 -21.35 92.65 52.77
N LYS A 326 -22.08 93.42 53.58
CA LYS A 326 -22.29 94.86 53.33
C LYS A 326 -21.00 95.67 53.42
N LEU A 327 -20.14 95.39 54.41
CA LEU A 327 -18.85 96.07 54.59
C LEU A 327 -17.86 95.72 53.48
N LYS A 328 -17.83 94.46 53.01
CA LYS A 328 -17.02 94.04 51.86
C LYS A 328 -17.38 94.78 50.55
N ASN A 329 -18.61 95.29 50.46
CA ASN A 329 -19.14 95.97 49.28
C ASN A 329 -19.22 97.51 49.42
N ALA A 330 -18.71 98.09 50.52
CA ALA A 330 -18.64 99.54 50.71
C ALA A 330 -17.38 100.13 50.01
N PRO A 331 -17.46 101.34 49.43
CA PRO A 331 -16.30 101.98 48.79
C PRO A 331 -15.21 102.33 49.83
N GLU A 332 -13.94 102.10 49.49
CA GLU A 332 -12.76 102.37 50.33
C GLU A 332 -12.79 103.80 50.92
N ILE A 333 -13.24 103.94 52.17
CA ILE A 333 -12.93 105.14 52.95
C ILE A 333 -11.54 104.91 53.51
N SER A 334 -10.56 105.62 52.94
CA SER A 334 -9.18 105.68 53.44
C SER A 334 -9.17 106.06 54.92
N LEU A 335 -9.14 105.06 55.80
CA LEU A 335 -8.83 105.22 57.21
C LEU A 335 -7.33 104.98 57.40
N ASN A 336 -6.51 105.83 56.76
CA ASN A 336 -5.12 106.03 57.19
C ASN A 336 -5.13 106.83 58.50
N GLY A 337 -5.44 106.11 59.59
CA GLY A 337 -5.39 106.60 60.95
C GLY A 337 -5.52 105.41 61.92
N PRO A 338 -4.78 105.39 63.04
CA PRO A 338 -4.94 104.34 64.04
C PRO A 338 -6.32 104.49 64.73
N GLY A 339 -7.27 103.60 64.37
CA GLY A 339 -8.61 103.47 64.94
C GLY A 339 -9.71 104.15 64.11
N PRO A 340 -10.81 103.44 63.76
CA PRO A 340 -11.69 102.74 64.70
C PRO A 340 -11.94 101.24 64.37
N ALA A 341 -12.43 100.51 65.36
CA ALA A 341 -12.54 99.06 65.39
C ALA A 341 -13.48 98.42 64.34
N CYS A 342 -13.07 97.31 63.71
CA CYS A 342 -13.92 96.44 62.88
C CYS A 342 -15.14 95.92 63.67
N PRO A 343 -16.36 96.45 63.45
CA PRO A 343 -17.52 96.09 64.27
C PRO A 343 -17.97 94.65 64.00
N PHE A 344 -17.86 94.18 62.76
CA PHE A 344 -18.25 92.84 62.33
C PHE A 344 -17.39 91.73 62.96
N LEU A 345 -16.06 91.83 62.88
CA LEU A 345 -15.16 90.85 63.51
C LEU A 345 -15.30 90.86 65.03
N ASN A 346 -15.54 92.02 65.65
CA ASN A 346 -15.85 92.08 67.08
C ASN A 346 -17.16 91.36 67.41
N ASP A 347 -18.19 91.51 66.58
CA ASP A 347 -19.46 90.83 66.78
C ASP A 347 -19.32 89.33 66.56
N GLN A 348 -18.61 88.85 65.53
CA GLN A 348 -18.32 87.43 65.35
C GLN A 348 -17.51 86.83 66.50
N ILE A 349 -16.42 87.49 66.91
CA ILE A 349 -15.64 87.05 68.07
C ILE A 349 -16.52 87.03 69.32
N SER A 350 -17.40 88.01 69.51
CA SER A 350 -18.35 88.04 70.63
C SER A 350 -19.34 86.88 70.57
N ILE A 351 -19.91 86.59 69.40
CA ILE A 351 -20.85 85.47 69.20
C ILE A 351 -20.15 84.15 69.48
N TYR A 352 -18.97 83.91 68.89
CA TYR A 352 -18.22 82.69 69.09
C TYR A 352 -17.71 82.55 70.53
N ARG A 353 -17.36 83.67 71.20
CA ARG A 353 -17.00 83.66 72.61
C ARG A 353 -18.21 83.35 73.50
N GLU A 354 -19.37 83.93 73.23
CA GLU A 354 -20.61 83.63 73.95
C GLU A 354 -21.03 82.16 73.76
N MET A 355 -20.96 81.65 72.53
CA MET A 355 -21.21 80.23 72.24
C MET A 355 -20.18 79.33 72.92
N HIS A 356 -18.91 79.72 72.90
CA HIS A 356 -17.82 79.02 73.59
C HIS A 356 -18.06 78.99 75.10
N ASP A 357 -18.41 80.10 75.72
CA ASP A 357 -18.61 80.20 77.17
C ASP A 357 -19.85 79.41 77.61
N ASP A 358 -20.93 79.43 76.82
CA ASP A 358 -22.10 78.58 77.04
C ASP A 358 -21.77 77.10 76.89
N LEU A 359 -20.98 76.71 75.88
CA LEU A 359 -20.50 75.34 75.70
C LEU A 359 -19.52 74.91 76.80
N TYR A 360 -18.66 75.82 77.24
CA TYR A 360 -17.67 75.59 78.30
C TYR A 360 -18.37 75.35 79.64
N ALA A 361 -19.45 76.08 79.92
CA ALA A 361 -20.32 75.83 81.08
C ALA A 361 -20.95 74.42 81.04
N CYS A 362 -21.12 73.84 79.85
CA CYS A 362 -21.65 72.50 79.67
C CYS A 362 -20.59 71.38 79.70
N LEU A 363 -19.29 71.67 79.84
CA LEU A 363 -18.24 70.64 79.92
C LEU A 363 -18.43 69.66 81.08
N GLY A 364 -19.07 70.12 82.16
CA GLY A 364 -19.43 69.28 83.30
C GLY A 364 -20.47 68.18 82.99
N SER A 365 -21.09 68.19 81.81
CA SER A 365 -22.06 67.17 81.37
C SER A 365 -21.40 65.82 81.04
N GLY A 366 -20.08 65.79 80.79
CA GLY A 366 -19.36 64.57 80.41
C GLY A 366 -19.63 64.08 78.97
N GLU A 367 -20.46 64.79 78.19
CA GLU A 367 -20.77 64.42 76.81
C GLU A 367 -19.55 64.70 75.89
N PRO A 368 -19.00 63.69 75.18
CA PRO A 368 -17.81 63.86 74.35
C PRO A 368 -17.97 64.92 73.26
N GLN A 369 -19.19 65.06 72.73
CA GLN A 369 -19.50 66.03 71.69
C GLN A 369 -19.46 67.48 72.19
N VAL A 370 -19.75 67.73 73.47
CA VAL A 370 -19.61 69.07 74.07
C VAL A 370 -18.14 69.45 74.16
N LYS A 371 -17.27 68.51 74.56
CA LYS A 371 -15.82 68.73 74.57
C LYS A 371 -15.28 69.05 73.18
N GLN A 372 -15.65 68.26 72.18
CA GLN A 372 -15.25 68.50 70.79
C GLN A 372 -15.79 69.84 70.26
N ALA A 373 -17.02 70.21 70.61
CA ALA A 373 -17.60 71.50 70.25
C ALA A 373 -16.87 72.67 70.91
N VAL A 374 -16.47 72.56 72.18
CA VAL A 374 -15.65 73.57 72.87
C VAL A 374 -14.29 73.72 72.20
N GLU A 375 -13.61 72.63 71.88
CA GLU A 375 -12.30 72.66 71.19
C GLU A 375 -12.43 73.34 69.81
N ASN A 376 -13.47 73.01 69.04
CA ASN A 376 -13.76 73.64 67.76
C ASN A 376 -14.05 75.14 67.92
N MET A 377 -14.89 75.53 68.88
CA MET A 377 -15.22 76.94 69.12
C MET A 377 -14.02 77.72 69.64
N THR A 378 -13.15 77.12 70.46
CA THR A 378 -11.88 77.71 70.88
C THR A 378 -11.00 78.00 69.66
N GLY A 379 -10.89 77.03 68.74
CA GLY A 379 -10.19 77.20 67.47
C GLY A 379 -10.75 78.35 66.65
N MET A 380 -12.08 78.46 66.54
CA MET A 380 -12.75 79.54 65.81
C MET A 380 -12.52 80.91 66.46
N VAL A 381 -12.65 81.04 67.78
CA VAL A 381 -12.37 82.30 68.50
C VAL A 381 -10.92 82.74 68.30
N MET A 382 -9.96 81.81 68.38
CA MET A 382 -8.54 82.11 68.12
C MET A 382 -8.32 82.57 66.67
N LEU A 383 -8.91 81.87 65.70
CA LEU A 383 -8.79 82.20 64.28
C LEU A 383 -9.31 83.61 63.97
N PHE A 384 -10.52 83.96 64.44
CA PHE A 384 -11.07 85.29 64.22
C PHE A 384 -10.31 86.39 64.99
N THR A 385 -9.76 86.07 66.18
CA THR A 385 -8.91 87.00 66.94
C THR A 385 -7.59 87.28 66.21
N GLN A 386 -6.96 86.25 65.62
CA GLN A 386 -5.76 86.42 64.80
C GLN A 386 -6.05 87.22 63.52
N GLN A 387 -7.17 86.95 62.83
CA GLN A 387 -7.57 87.73 61.66
C GLN A 387 -7.72 89.22 61.98
N LYS A 388 -8.31 89.55 63.14
CA LYS A 388 -8.41 90.94 63.64
C LYS A 388 -7.04 91.60 63.89
N GLN A 389 -6.01 90.83 64.27
CA GLN A 389 -4.67 91.36 64.57
C GLN A 389 -3.77 91.46 63.33
N GLY A 390 -3.91 90.55 62.36
CA GLY A 390 -3.01 90.44 61.20
C GLY A 390 -3.49 91.18 59.95
N ILE A 391 -4.78 91.50 59.85
CA ILE A 391 -5.38 92.14 58.69
C ILE A 391 -6.06 93.39 59.23
N GLY A 392 -5.45 94.56 59.07
CA GLY A 392 -6.16 95.82 59.31
C GLY A 392 -7.50 95.78 58.56
N CYS A 393 -8.55 96.37 59.14
CA CYS A 393 -9.89 96.34 58.54
C CYS A 393 -9.81 96.69 57.04
N PRO A 394 -10.31 95.84 56.12
CA PRO A 394 -10.42 96.21 54.72
C PRO A 394 -11.31 97.43 54.54
#